data_AF-A0A199UTQ5-F1
#
_entry.id   AF-A0A199UTQ5-F1
#
_cell.length_a   1.000
_cell.length_b   1.000
_cell.length_c   1.000
_cell.angle_alpha   90.00
_cell.angle_beta   90.00
_cell.angle_gamma   90.00
#
_symmetry.space_group_name_H-M   'P 1'
#
loop_
_entity.id
_entity.type
_entity.pdbx_description
1 polymer ?
#
loop_
_entity_poly.entity_id
_entity_poly.type
_entity_poly.pdbx_seq_one_letter_code
_entity_poly.pdbx_strand_id
1 'polypeptide(L)'
;MAIPKSLLIIIAIVARALGSEAPSAYEMLERFNFPRGILPEGVRGYTLGEDGAFEVYLSGECEFKVEEGRGGGGGYLLRYKERIAGRVASGSLRELSGVSVRVLLVWFGIGEVVRSDADLDFYVGPLSASFPVSNFEESPRCGCGFYCAPPSSSSSSSAAAAAAEA
;
A
#
# COMPACT_ATOMS: atom_id res chain seq x y z
N MET A 1 39.77 -41.31 46.67
CA MET A 1 39.22 -39.95 46.54
C MET A 1 39.90 -39.31 45.32
N ALA A 2 39.46 -39.61 44.10
CA ALA A 2 38.28 -39.10 43.37
C ALA A 2 38.56 -37.74 42.65
N ILE A 3 38.92 -37.85 41.35
CA ILE A 3 38.53 -37.11 40.11
C ILE A 3 38.29 -35.56 40.14
N PRO A 4 38.45 -34.82 39.02
CA PRO A 4 39.67 -34.39 38.35
C PRO A 4 39.71 -32.87 38.02
N LYS A 5 40.83 -32.46 37.41
CA LYS A 5 41.06 -31.24 36.59
C LYS A 5 39.76 -30.55 36.12
N SER A 6 39.47 -29.40 36.73
CA SER A 6 38.46 -28.46 36.29
C SER A 6 38.79 -27.98 34.88
N LEU A 7 38.04 -28.51 33.91
CA LEU A 7 38.03 -28.05 32.54
C LEU A 7 37.18 -26.78 32.49
N LEU A 8 37.82 -25.62 32.30
CA LEU A 8 37.13 -24.37 32.00
C LEU A 8 36.44 -24.52 30.65
N ILE A 9 35.11 -24.70 30.67
CA ILE A 9 34.26 -24.72 29.49
C ILE A 9 34.14 -23.28 28.97
N ILE A 10 34.81 -22.98 27.85
CA ILE A 10 34.64 -21.72 27.12
C ILE A 10 33.32 -21.81 26.36
N ILE A 11 32.27 -21.17 26.88
CA ILE A 11 31.00 -21.01 26.17
C ILE A 11 31.21 -19.93 25.10
N ALA A 12 31.34 -20.34 23.84
CA ALA A 12 31.33 -19.43 22.70
C ALA A 12 29.87 -18.99 22.45
N ILE A 13 29.53 -17.76 22.85
CA ILE A 13 28.24 -17.14 22.51
C ILE A 13 28.28 -16.77 21.03
N VAL A 14 27.68 -17.60 20.18
CA VAL A 14 27.41 -17.25 18.79
C VAL A 14 26.23 -16.28 18.78
N ALA A 15 26.51 -14.98 18.72
CA ALA A 15 25.51 -13.96 18.48
C ALA A 15 24.98 -14.13 17.05
N ARG A 16 23.78 -14.71 16.91
CA ARG A 16 23.06 -14.69 15.64
C ARG A 16 22.55 -13.27 15.45
N ALA A 17 23.11 -12.53 14.49
CA ALA A 17 22.48 -11.32 14.00
C ALA A 17 21.10 -11.72 13.44
N LEU A 18 20.04 -11.40 14.18
CA LEU A 18 18.69 -11.42 13.62
C LEU A 18 18.73 -10.39 12.50
N GLY A 19 18.66 -10.86 11.26
CA GLY A 19 18.45 -9.99 10.12
C GLY A 19 17.13 -9.28 10.32
N SER A 20 17.18 -8.06 10.86
CA SER A 20 16.04 -7.15 10.82
C SER A 20 15.92 -6.75 9.36
N GLU A 21 15.09 -7.46 8.60
CA GLU A 21 14.63 -6.94 7.32
C GLU A 21 14.10 -5.52 7.57
N ALA A 22 14.54 -4.57 6.76
CA ALA A 22 14.02 -3.21 6.85
C ALA A 22 12.50 -3.29 6.65
N PRO A 23 11.70 -2.55 7.44
CA PRO A 23 10.25 -2.58 7.30
C PRO A 23 9.89 -2.16 5.86
N SER A 24 8.82 -2.71 5.33
CA SER A 24 8.25 -2.25 4.07
C SER A 24 7.71 -0.81 4.21
N ALA A 25 7.41 -0.15 3.08
CA ALA A 25 6.79 1.17 3.09
C ALA A 25 5.42 1.18 3.79
N TYR A 26 4.67 0.08 3.69
CA TYR A 26 3.38 -0.09 4.37
C TYR A 26 3.57 -0.11 5.88
N GLU A 27 4.48 -0.96 6.38
CA GLU A 27 4.80 -1.05 7.81
C GLU A 27 5.43 0.25 8.34
N MET A 28 6.15 1.00 7.50
CA MET A 28 6.66 2.32 7.84
C MET A 28 5.50 3.29 8.12
N LEU A 29 4.51 3.37 7.24
CA LEU A 29 3.36 4.27 7.41
C LEU A 29 2.44 3.84 8.58
N GLU A 30 2.33 2.54 8.83
CA GLU A 30 1.59 2.00 9.99
C GLU A 30 2.14 2.51 11.32
N ARG A 31 3.47 2.68 11.45
CA ARG A 31 4.10 3.28 12.64
C ARG A 31 3.66 4.73 12.88
N PHE A 32 3.20 5.41 11.83
CA PHE A 32 2.66 6.77 11.89
C PHE A 32 1.14 6.80 11.88
N ASN A 33 0.50 5.70 12.26
CA ASN A 33 -0.95 5.58 12.38
C ASN A 33 -1.72 5.57 11.05
N PHE A 34 -1.09 5.25 9.93
CA PHE A 34 -1.78 5.11 8.65
C PHE A 34 -1.98 3.65 8.26
N PRO A 35 -3.18 3.27 7.78
CA PRO A 35 -3.42 1.91 7.33
C PRO A 35 -2.69 1.66 6.00
N ARG A 36 -2.27 0.42 5.76
CA ARG A 36 -1.53 0.03 4.55
C ARG A 36 -2.19 0.41 3.23
N GLY A 37 -3.53 0.47 3.19
CA GLY A 37 -4.30 0.73 1.99
C GLY A 37 -4.26 2.17 1.49
N ILE A 38 -3.56 3.05 2.21
CA ILE A 38 -3.20 4.38 1.69
C ILE A 38 -2.21 4.31 0.52
N LEU A 39 -1.52 3.17 0.35
CA LEU A 39 -0.64 2.91 -0.78
C LEU A 39 -1.17 1.73 -1.63
N PRO A 40 -1.04 1.81 -2.96
CA PRO A 40 -1.35 0.68 -3.82
C PRO A 40 -0.33 -0.45 -3.61
N GLU A 41 -0.72 -1.68 -3.97
CA GLU A 41 0.20 -2.82 -4.01
C GLU A 41 1.38 -2.58 -4.98
N GLY A 42 2.51 -3.22 -4.71
CA GLY A 42 3.67 -3.22 -5.61
C GLY A 42 4.70 -2.11 -5.36
N VAL A 43 4.64 -1.44 -4.20
CA VAL A 43 5.73 -0.58 -3.72
C VAL A 43 7.06 -1.32 -3.73
N ARG A 44 8.09 -0.72 -4.33
CA ARG A 44 9.44 -1.28 -4.50
C ARG A 44 10.40 -0.88 -3.40
N GLY A 45 10.16 0.26 -2.75
CA GLY A 45 11.00 0.77 -1.69
C GLY A 45 10.53 2.13 -1.20
N TYR A 46 11.20 2.63 -0.17
CA TYR A 46 10.94 3.95 0.41
C TYR A 46 12.22 4.55 1.00
N THR A 47 12.20 5.85 1.23
CA THR A 47 13.16 6.56 2.09
C THR A 47 12.42 7.27 3.20
N LEU A 48 13.04 7.40 4.36
CA LEU A 48 12.53 8.18 5.49
C LEU A 48 13.69 8.93 6.14
N GLY A 49 13.61 10.26 6.14
CA GLY A 49 14.51 11.16 6.84
C GLY A 49 14.13 11.31 8.31
N GLU A 50 15.09 11.74 9.12
CA GLU A 50 14.88 12.00 10.56
C GLU A 50 13.88 13.14 10.81
N ASP A 51 13.71 14.05 9.85
CA ASP A 51 12.74 15.14 9.87
C ASP A 51 11.33 14.73 9.42
N GLY A 52 11.13 13.43 9.14
CA GLY A 52 9.89 12.87 8.63
C GLY A 52 9.70 13.04 7.13
N ALA A 53 10.65 13.62 6.38
CA ALA A 53 10.56 13.63 4.93
C ALA A 53 10.61 12.19 4.40
N PHE A 54 9.68 11.81 3.54
CA PHE A 54 9.62 10.46 3.00
C PHE A 54 9.41 10.44 1.49
N GLU A 55 9.89 9.38 0.86
CA GLU A 55 9.56 9.03 -0.52
C GLU A 55 9.17 7.56 -0.60
N VAL A 56 8.25 7.24 -1.49
CA VAL A 56 7.80 5.88 -1.81
C VAL A 56 7.88 5.70 -3.32
N TYR A 57 8.42 4.55 -3.75
CA TYR A 57 8.66 4.25 -5.16
C TYR A 57 7.81 3.07 -5.62
N LEU A 58 6.99 3.28 -6.64
CA LEU A 58 6.24 2.26 -7.36
C LEU A 58 7.04 1.79 -8.58
N SER A 59 6.61 0.71 -9.24
CA SER A 59 7.23 0.27 -10.51
C SER A 59 6.83 1.11 -11.74
N GLY A 60 5.91 2.07 -11.55
CA GLY A 60 5.39 2.94 -12.59
C GLY A 60 4.21 3.76 -12.08
N GLU A 61 3.67 4.63 -12.93
CA GLU A 61 2.41 5.32 -12.63
C GLU A 61 1.27 4.31 -12.46
N CYS A 62 0.38 4.62 -11.52
CA CYS A 62 -0.73 3.76 -11.18
C CYS A 62 -2.04 4.52 -11.15
N GLU A 63 -3.02 4.08 -11.93
CA GLU A 63 -4.35 4.69 -12.01
C GLU A 63 -5.43 3.61 -11.86
N PHE A 64 -6.48 3.92 -11.10
CA PHE A 64 -7.67 3.08 -10.98
C PHE A 64 -8.89 3.91 -10.57
N LYS A 65 -10.07 3.36 -10.79
CA LYS A 65 -11.34 3.96 -10.38
C LYS A 65 -11.71 3.48 -8.98
N VAL A 66 -12.09 4.41 -8.11
CA VAL A 66 -12.73 4.13 -6.83
C VAL A 66 -14.23 4.34 -7.01
N GLU A 67 -15.03 3.30 -6.82
CA GLU A 67 -16.49 3.40 -6.92
C GLU A 67 -17.10 3.80 -5.57
N GLU A 68 -18.07 4.71 -5.61
CA GLU A 68 -18.86 5.05 -4.43
C GLU A 68 -20.10 4.16 -4.37
N GLY A 69 -20.14 3.23 -3.42
CA GLY A 69 -21.33 2.46 -3.04
C GLY A 69 -21.76 1.33 -3.98
N ARG A 70 -22.74 0.52 -3.52
CA ARG A 70 -23.39 -0.54 -4.31
C ARG A 70 -24.47 0.07 -5.21
N GLY A 71 -24.11 0.50 -6.42
CA GLY A 71 -25.10 1.05 -7.35
C GLY A 71 -24.61 1.66 -8.66
N GLY A 72 -23.30 1.59 -8.98
CA GLY A 72 -22.79 1.83 -10.34
C GLY A 72 -22.98 3.23 -10.93
N GLY A 73 -23.19 4.26 -10.10
CA GLY A 73 -23.46 5.63 -10.56
C GLY A 73 -22.42 6.69 -10.18
N GLY A 74 -21.47 6.38 -9.31
CA GLY A 74 -20.52 7.36 -8.74
C GLY A 74 -19.12 6.79 -8.56
N GLY A 75 -18.12 7.67 -8.60
CA GLY A 75 -16.72 7.32 -8.39
C GLY A 75 -15.76 8.33 -8.98
N TYR A 76 -14.49 8.22 -8.61
CA TYR A 76 -13.42 9.10 -9.07
C TYR A 76 -12.22 8.29 -9.54
N LEU A 77 -11.42 8.87 -10.44
CA LEU A 77 -10.14 8.29 -10.82
C LEU A 77 -9.08 8.75 -9.82
N LEU A 78 -8.38 7.80 -9.23
CA LEU A 78 -7.25 8.02 -8.35
C LEU A 78 -5.98 7.63 -9.10
N ARG A 79 -4.97 8.50 -9.04
CA ARG A 79 -3.68 8.29 -9.69
C ARG A 79 -2.54 8.54 -8.71
N TYR A 80 -1.67 7.53 -8.62
CA TYR A 80 -0.36 7.60 -8.00
C TYR A 80 0.72 7.72 -9.09
N LYS A 81 1.68 8.61 -8.89
CA LYS A 81 2.89 8.65 -9.71
C LYS A 81 3.85 7.56 -9.26
N GLU A 82 4.85 7.28 -10.10
CA GLU A 82 5.94 6.36 -9.76
C GLU A 82 6.65 6.76 -8.46
N ARG A 83 6.78 8.06 -8.20
CA ARG A 83 7.34 8.62 -6.96
C ARG A 83 6.27 9.39 -6.20
N ILE A 84 6.05 8.99 -4.95
CA ILE A 84 5.20 9.67 -3.98
C ILE A 84 6.11 10.26 -2.91
N ALA A 85 5.91 11.51 -2.52
CA ALA A 85 6.75 12.15 -1.51
C ALA A 85 5.95 13.09 -0.63
N GLY A 86 6.41 13.29 0.60
CA GLY A 86 5.81 14.23 1.54
C GLY A 86 6.58 14.24 2.86
N ARG A 87 5.93 14.73 3.91
CA ARG A 87 6.44 14.70 5.28
C ARG A 87 5.42 13.99 6.17
N VAL A 88 5.87 12.99 6.91
CA VAL A 88 5.05 12.18 7.80
C VAL A 88 5.25 12.57 9.26
N ALA A 89 4.16 12.63 9.99
CA ALA A 89 4.09 12.69 11.44
C ALA A 89 3.00 11.73 11.92
N SER A 90 2.95 11.46 13.23
CA SER A 90 1.91 10.59 13.80
C SER A 90 0.52 11.14 13.46
N GLY A 91 -0.23 10.39 12.63
CA GLY A 91 -1.56 10.76 12.17
C GLY A 91 -1.61 11.88 11.12
N SER A 92 -0.49 12.28 10.50
CA SER A 92 -0.50 13.31 9.46
C SER A 92 0.51 13.04 8.35
N LEU A 93 0.07 13.15 7.09
CA LEU A 93 0.90 13.27 5.90
C LEU A 93 0.71 14.66 5.33
N ARG A 94 1.80 15.42 5.15
CA ARG A 94 1.78 16.80 4.65
C ARG A 94 2.72 16.97 3.47
N GLU A 95 2.54 18.07 2.75
CA GLU A 95 3.35 18.39 1.56
C GLU A 95 3.34 17.21 0.57
N LEU A 96 2.23 16.48 0.53
CA LEU A 96 2.10 15.25 -0.23
C LEU A 96 2.09 15.58 -1.72
N SER A 97 2.84 14.79 -2.46
CA SER A 97 2.98 14.91 -3.90
C SER A 97 3.00 13.52 -4.53
N GLY A 98 2.52 13.43 -5.76
CA GLY A 98 2.43 12.17 -6.48
C GLY A 98 1.11 11.42 -6.30
N VAL A 99 0.15 11.97 -5.54
CA VAL A 99 -1.21 11.42 -5.44
C VAL A 99 -2.22 12.45 -5.95
N SER A 100 -3.14 12.04 -6.83
CA SER A 100 -4.11 12.95 -7.43
C SER A 100 -5.44 12.28 -7.73
N VAL A 101 -6.52 13.03 -7.60
CA VAL A 101 -7.88 12.62 -8.00
C VAL A 101 -8.33 13.41 -9.22
N ARG A 102 -9.14 12.80 -10.08
CA ARG A 102 -9.75 13.49 -11.22
C ARG A 102 -11.15 13.97 -10.88
N VAL A 103 -11.38 15.26 -11.04
CA VAL A 103 -12.71 15.87 -10.94
C VAL A 103 -13.01 16.56 -12.27
N LEU A 104 -14.15 16.22 -12.88
CA LEU A 104 -14.50 16.61 -14.25
C LEU A 104 -13.38 16.19 -15.24
N LEU A 105 -12.62 17.16 -15.77
CA LEU A 105 -11.54 16.94 -16.73
C LEU A 105 -10.15 17.29 -16.18
N VAL A 106 -10.05 17.70 -14.91
CA VAL A 106 -8.81 18.20 -14.31
C VAL A 106 -8.34 17.27 -13.18
N TRP A 107 -7.03 17.11 -13.07
CA TRP A 107 -6.39 16.39 -11.98
C TRP A 107 -6.05 17.33 -10.84
N PHE A 108 -6.47 16.97 -9.63
CA PHE A 108 -6.19 17.71 -8.42
C PHE A 108 -5.30 16.90 -7.49
N GLY A 109 -4.22 17.50 -7.01
CA GLY A 109 -3.29 16.84 -6.08
C GLY A 109 -3.87 16.75 -4.68
N ILE A 110 -3.71 15.61 -4.04
CA ILE A 110 -3.93 15.46 -2.60
C ILE A 110 -2.66 15.91 -1.91
N GLY A 111 -2.75 16.99 -1.13
CA GLY A 111 -1.59 17.62 -0.49
C GLY A 111 -1.43 17.26 0.98
N GLU A 112 -2.51 16.83 1.64
CA GLU A 112 -2.48 16.44 3.05
C GLU A 112 -3.48 15.32 3.33
N VAL A 113 -3.11 14.42 4.24
CA VAL A 113 -4.00 13.40 4.81
C VAL A 113 -3.85 13.46 6.33
N VAL A 114 -4.96 13.63 7.04
CA VAL A 114 -4.98 13.68 8.50
C VAL A 114 -5.83 12.54 9.02
N ARG A 115 -5.35 11.86 10.05
CA ARG A 115 -6.14 10.84 10.76
C ARG A 115 -6.89 11.47 11.92
N SER A 116 -8.21 11.29 11.91
CA SER A 116 -9.16 11.74 12.91
C SER A 116 -9.86 10.52 13.51
N ASP A 117 -9.22 9.89 14.49
CA ASP A 117 -9.67 8.65 15.14
C ASP A 117 -9.95 7.48 14.15
N ALA A 118 -11.22 7.32 13.77
CA ALA A 118 -11.74 6.28 12.90
C ALA A 118 -11.82 6.71 11.43
N ASP A 119 -11.51 7.97 11.13
CA ASP A 119 -11.60 8.55 9.80
C ASP A 119 -10.23 9.08 9.31
N LEU A 120 -10.10 9.17 7.99
CA LEU A 120 -9.01 9.83 7.28
C LEU A 120 -9.58 10.99 6.46
N ASP A 121 -9.08 12.19 6.74
CA ASP A 121 -9.42 13.42 6.04
C ASP A 121 -8.38 13.70 4.95
N PHE A 122 -8.81 13.70 3.69
CA PHE A 122 -7.96 13.97 2.53
C PHE A 122 -8.20 15.39 2.04
N TYR A 123 -7.12 16.15 1.89
CA TYR A 123 -7.17 17.57 1.53
C TYR A 123 -6.65 17.85 0.11
N VAL A 124 -7.45 18.61 -0.64
CA VAL A 124 -7.16 19.13 -1.97
C VAL A 124 -7.25 20.65 -1.90
N GLY A 125 -6.14 21.29 -1.54
CA GLY A 125 -6.13 22.73 -1.22
C GLY A 125 -7.07 23.03 -0.04
N PRO A 126 -8.03 23.96 -0.16
CA PRO A 126 -8.97 24.30 0.92
C PRO A 126 -10.12 23.30 1.08
N LEU A 127 -10.25 22.32 0.19
CA LEU A 127 -11.33 21.32 0.21
C LEU A 127 -10.87 20.04 0.89
N SER A 128 -11.81 19.33 1.53
CA SER A 128 -11.55 18.02 2.12
C SER A 128 -12.67 17.02 1.87
N ALA A 129 -12.33 15.73 1.97
CA ALA A 129 -13.27 14.62 2.04
C ALA A 129 -12.81 13.63 3.11
N SER A 130 -13.77 13.09 3.88
CA SER A 130 -13.50 12.19 5.00
C SER A 130 -13.97 10.78 4.68
N PHE A 131 -13.15 9.79 5.00
CA PHE A 131 -13.44 8.37 4.75
C PHE A 131 -13.05 7.52 5.96
N PRO A 132 -13.82 6.48 6.30
CA PRO A 132 -13.48 5.60 7.41
C PRO A 132 -12.18 4.84 7.13
N VAL A 133 -11.35 4.69 8.16
CA VAL A 133 -10.07 3.94 8.12
C VAL A 133 -10.27 2.52 7.58
N SER A 134 -11.43 1.90 7.83
CA SER A 134 -11.78 0.56 7.33
C SER A 134 -11.74 0.44 5.81
N ASN A 135 -11.91 1.54 5.06
CA ASN A 135 -11.81 1.53 3.61
C ASN A 135 -10.37 1.30 3.09
N PHE A 136 -9.39 1.38 3.99
CA PHE A 136 -7.96 1.35 3.67
C PHE A 136 -7.24 0.19 4.35
N GLU A 137 -7.96 -0.82 4.87
CA GLU A 137 -7.33 -2.01 5.46
C GLU A 137 -6.57 -2.83 4.41
N GLU A 138 -7.05 -2.83 3.17
CA GLU A 138 -6.42 -3.50 2.04
C GLU A 138 -5.81 -2.50 1.05
N SER A 139 -4.66 -2.87 0.48
CA SER A 139 -4.02 -2.07 -0.56
C SER A 139 -4.71 -2.25 -1.90
N PRO A 140 -5.11 -1.18 -2.60
CA PRO A 140 -5.69 -1.31 -3.92
C PRO A 140 -4.64 -1.80 -4.91
N ARG A 141 -5.07 -2.61 -5.87
CA ARG A 141 -4.20 -3.08 -6.94
C ARG A 141 -4.24 -2.11 -8.11
N CYS A 142 -3.09 -1.97 -8.74
CA CYS A 142 -3.00 -1.07 -9.87
C CYS A 142 -3.90 -1.49 -11.05
N GLY A 143 -4.56 -0.53 -11.69
CA GLY A 143 -5.49 -0.75 -12.80
C GLY A 143 -6.91 -1.13 -12.37
N CYS A 144 -7.06 -2.22 -11.61
CA CYS A 144 -8.38 -2.76 -11.22
C CYS A 144 -8.88 -2.37 -9.81
N GLY A 145 -8.06 -1.66 -9.03
CA GLY A 145 -8.43 -1.21 -7.68
C GLY A 145 -8.75 -2.38 -6.76
N PHE A 146 -9.95 -2.38 -6.19
CA PHE A 146 -10.45 -3.42 -5.29
C PHE A 146 -11.24 -4.54 -6.02
N TYR A 147 -11.42 -4.45 -7.34
CA TYR A 147 -12.28 -5.35 -8.11
C TYR A 147 -11.50 -6.29 -9.04
N CYS A 148 -10.24 -6.56 -8.72
CA CYS A 148 -9.43 -7.47 -9.50
C CYS A 148 -9.99 -8.89 -9.38
N ALA A 149 -10.55 -9.42 -10.47
CA ALA A 149 -10.89 -10.83 -10.53
C ALA A 149 -9.64 -11.67 -10.20
N PRO A 150 -9.76 -12.76 -9.43
CA PRO A 150 -8.68 -13.74 -9.37
C PRO A 150 -8.34 -14.15 -10.81
N PRO A 151 -7.07 -14.48 -11.13
CA PRO A 151 -6.71 -14.94 -12.47
C PRO A 151 -7.64 -16.09 -12.82
N SER A 152 -8.59 -15.83 -13.73
CA SER A 152 -9.55 -16.82 -14.17
C SER A 152 -8.75 -17.93 -14.82
N SER A 153 -8.72 -19.10 -14.19
CA SER A 153 -8.36 -20.35 -14.85
C SER A 153 -9.14 -20.38 -16.17
N SER A 154 -8.39 -20.31 -17.27
CA SER A 154 -8.78 -20.57 -18.64
C SER A 154 -10.19 -21.17 -18.77
N SER A 155 -11.11 -20.40 -19.34
CA SER A 155 -12.34 -20.92 -19.93
C SER A 155 -11.95 -21.84 -21.09
N SER A 156 -11.63 -23.08 -20.75
CA SER A 156 -11.49 -24.21 -21.66
C SER A 156 -12.89 -24.58 -22.12
N SER A 157 -13.45 -23.83 -23.07
CA SER A 157 -14.62 -24.30 -23.82
C SER A 157 -14.11 -25.09 -25.01
N SER A 158 -13.99 -26.40 -24.75
CA SER A 158 -13.62 -27.48 -25.65
C SER A 158 -14.31 -27.39 -27.01
N ALA A 159 -13.50 -27.60 -28.06
CA ALA A 159 -13.96 -28.10 -29.34
C ALA A 159 -14.78 -29.40 -29.13
N ALA A 160 -15.97 -29.46 -29.73
CA ALA A 160 -16.62 -30.72 -30.07
C ALA A 160 -16.66 -30.81 -31.60
N ALA A 161 -15.88 -31.75 -32.12
CA ALA A 161 -15.87 -32.14 -33.53
C ALA A 161 -17.08 -33.02 -33.86
N ALA A 162 -17.39 -33.02 -35.16
CA ALA A 162 -18.48 -33.70 -35.86
C ALA A 162 -18.66 -35.21 -35.58
N ALA A 163 -19.89 -35.68 -35.78
CA ALA A 163 -20.17 -36.99 -36.36
C ALA A 163 -21.35 -36.86 -37.33
N ALA A 164 -21.12 -37.31 -38.57
CA ALA A 164 -22.10 -37.55 -39.62
C ALA A 164 -22.77 -38.92 -39.38
N GLU A 165 -24.01 -39.10 -39.85
CA GLU A 165 -24.48 -40.36 -40.44
C GLU A 165 -25.44 -40.05 -41.59
N ALA A 166 -25.45 -40.99 -42.54
CA ALA A 166 -26.06 -40.95 -43.87
C ALA A 166 -27.59 -41.22 -43.86
#